data_AF-A0A950DAF6-F1
#
_entry.id   AF-A0A950DAF6-F1
#
_cell.length_a   1.000
_cell.length_b   1.000
_cell.length_c   1.000
_cell.angle_alpha   90.00
_cell.angle_beta   90.00
_cell.angle_gamma   90.00
#
_symmetry.space_group_name_H-M   'P 1'
#
loop_
_entity.id
_entity.type
_entity.pdbx_description
1 polymer ?
#
loop_
_entity_poly.entity_id
_entity_poly.type
_entity_poly.pdbx_seq_one_letter_code
_entity_poly.pdbx_strand_id
1 'polypeptide(L)' 'MCKALGILLGTATMAFAITSAAAKTQLHVVVAYYSAATQGIFEGMARDFSATHPDVDVKVEVVPWDN' A
#
# COMPACT_ATOMS: atom_id res chain seq x y z
N MET A 1 -21.99 16.94 58.17
CA MET A 1 -21.80 15.77 57.29
C MET A 1 -21.87 16.24 55.85
N CYS A 2 -20.74 16.35 55.14
CA CYS A 2 -20.66 16.31 53.68
C CYS A 2 -19.34 15.61 53.35
N LYS A 3 -19.47 14.49 52.64
CA LYS A 3 -18.44 13.50 52.34
C LYS A 3 -17.56 13.92 51.16
N ALA A 4 -16.41 13.23 51.08
CA ALA A 4 -15.59 12.92 49.90
C ALA A 4 -14.66 14.07 49.45
N LEU A 5 -13.33 13.99 49.61
CA LEU A 5 -12.37 12.99 49.14
C LEU A 5 -12.49 12.71 47.64
N GLY A 6 -11.51 13.17 46.87
CA GLY A 6 -11.37 12.76 45.46
C GLY A 6 -10.40 13.61 44.67
N ILE A 7 -9.11 13.58 45.03
CA ILE A 7 -8.05 13.86 44.05
C ILE A 7 -8.03 12.68 43.09
N LEU A 8 -8.31 12.89 41.80
CA LEU A 8 -7.78 12.02 40.76
C LEU A 8 -7.40 12.85 39.54
N LEU A 9 -6.11 13.13 39.47
CA LEU A 9 -5.38 13.62 38.31
C LEU A 9 -5.57 12.62 37.15
N GLY A 10 -6.44 12.94 36.20
CA GLY A 10 -6.60 12.20 34.95
C GLY A 10 -5.80 12.85 33.83
N THR A 11 -4.47 12.76 33.87
CA THR A 11 -3.64 13.10 32.69
C THR A 11 -3.84 12.02 31.64
N ALA A 12 -4.79 12.25 30.73
CA ALA A 12 -4.93 11.44 29.52
C ALA A 12 -3.75 11.72 28.59
N THR A 13 -2.66 10.98 28.73
CA THR A 13 -1.63 10.88 27.70
C THR A 13 -2.23 10.13 26.51
N MET A 14 -2.84 10.88 25.57
CA MET A 14 -3.04 10.35 24.23
C MET A 14 -1.67 10.15 23.59
N ALA A 15 -1.13 8.95 23.72
CA ALA A 15 -0.03 8.50 22.90
C ALA A 15 -0.55 8.41 21.45
N PHE A 16 -0.33 9.47 20.68
CA PHE A 16 -0.41 9.40 19.23
C PHE A 16 0.67 8.42 18.77
N ALA A 17 0.30 7.15 18.62
CA ALA A 17 1.08 6.21 17.84
C ALA A 17 1.00 6.70 16.38
N ILE A 18 1.93 7.58 16.00
CA ILE A 18 2.19 7.88 14.61
C ILE A 18 2.79 6.61 14.03
N THR A 19 1.95 5.70 13.56
CA THR A 19 2.41 4.61 12.70
C THR A 19 2.80 5.27 11.39
N SER A 20 4.08 5.50 11.17
CA SER A 20 4.60 5.85 9.85
C SER A 20 4.18 4.71 8.92
N ALA A 21 3.22 4.96 8.03
CA ALA A 21 2.95 4.03 6.95
C ALA A 21 4.26 3.87 6.18
N ALA A 22 4.84 2.66 6.20
CA ALA A 22 6.03 2.39 5.44
C ALA A 22 5.70 2.68 3.97
N ALA A 23 6.55 3.47 3.30
CA ALA A 23 6.40 3.70 1.88
C ALA A 23 6.41 2.34 1.17
N LYS A 24 5.45 2.12 0.28
CA LYS A 24 5.37 0.88 -0.48
C LYS A 24 6.57 0.72 -1.39
N THR A 25 6.94 -0.52 -1.65
CA THR A 25 7.95 -0.83 -2.68
C THR A 25 7.33 -0.60 -4.04
N GLN A 26 8.00 0.13 -4.93
CA GLN A 26 7.49 0.37 -6.29
C GLN A 26 8.13 -0.61 -7.28
N LEU A 27 7.32 -1.35 -8.03
CA LEU A 27 7.75 -2.21 -9.12
C LEU A 27 7.20 -1.67 -10.45
N HIS A 28 8.10 -1.30 -11.36
CA HIS A 28 7.74 -0.83 -12.69
C HIS A 28 8.16 -1.84 -13.76
N VAL A 29 7.18 -2.41 -14.44
CA VAL A 29 7.39 -3.43 -15.48
C VAL A 29 7.08 -2.80 -16.83
N VAL A 30 8.09 -2.63 -17.66
CA VAL A 30 7.95 -2.09 -19.02
C VAL A 30 7.94 -3.25 -20.00
N VAL A 31 6.89 -3.33 -20.81
CA VAL A 31 6.66 -4.40 -21.78
C VAL A 31 6.40 -3.79 -23.15
N ALA A 32 7.15 -4.22 -24.16
CA ALA A 32 6.86 -3.82 -25.52
C ALA A 32 5.56 -4.48 -26.02
N TYR A 33 4.69 -3.71 -26.65
CA TYR A 33 3.43 -4.16 -27.18
C TYR A 33 3.67 -5.16 -28.31
N TYR A 34 3.18 -6.38 -28.10
CA TYR A 34 3.15 -7.43 -29.12
C TYR A 34 1.72 -7.74 -29.57
N SER A 35 0.81 -7.96 -28.60
CA SER A 35 -0.62 -8.19 -28.84
C SER A 35 -1.44 -7.94 -27.56
N ALA A 36 -2.75 -7.76 -27.71
CA ALA A 36 -3.69 -7.65 -26.58
C ALA A 36 -3.71 -8.92 -25.70
N ALA A 37 -3.58 -10.11 -26.30
CA ALA A 37 -3.53 -11.36 -25.54
C ALA A 37 -2.29 -11.41 -24.64
N THR A 38 -1.14 -11.01 -25.18
CA THR A 38 0.12 -10.95 -24.42
C THR A 38 0.04 -9.92 -23.30
N GLN A 39 -0.53 -8.74 -23.57
CA GLN A 39 -0.76 -7.71 -22.54
C GLN A 39 -1.59 -8.26 -21.37
N GLY A 40 -2.69 -8.98 -21.65
CA GLY A 40 -3.55 -9.57 -20.62
C GLY A 40 -2.83 -10.56 -19.69
N ILE A 41 -1.79 -11.24 -20.18
CA ILE A 41 -0.95 -12.12 -19.35
C ILE A 41 -0.18 -11.30 -18.30
N PHE A 42 0.43 -10.18 -18.70
CA PHE A 42 1.17 -9.30 -17.76
C PHE A 42 0.25 -8.62 -16.75
N GLU A 43 -0.94 -8.20 -17.16
CA GLU A 43 -1.96 -7.66 -16.25
C GLU A 43 -2.45 -8.72 -15.25
N GLY A 44 -2.59 -9.98 -15.69
CA GLY A 44 -2.88 -11.12 -14.83
C GLY A 44 -1.80 -11.35 -13.77
N MET A 45 -0.54 -11.43 -14.20
CA MET A 45 0.58 -11.60 -13.29
C MET A 45 0.69 -10.45 -12.27
N ALA A 46 0.51 -9.20 -12.71
CA ALA A 46 0.54 -8.05 -11.81
C ALA A 46 -0.58 -8.10 -10.76
N ARG A 47 -1.79 -8.53 -11.16
CA ARG A 47 -2.93 -8.72 -10.24
C ARG A 47 -2.66 -9.82 -9.22
N ASP A 48 -2.18 -10.99 -9.66
CA ASP A 48 -1.92 -12.12 -8.77
C ASP A 48 -0.78 -11.82 -7.78
N PHE A 49 0.24 -11.11 -8.24
CA PHE A 49 1.32 -10.63 -7.38
C PHE A 49 0.82 -9.62 -6.35
N SER A 50 0.05 -8.61 -6.77
CA SER A 50 -0.47 -7.57 -5.87
C SER A 50 -1.42 -8.13 -4.81
N ALA A 51 -2.14 -9.21 -5.12
CA ALA A 51 -3.00 -9.90 -4.15
C ALA A 51 -2.22 -10.54 -2.99
N THR A 52 -0.95 -10.90 -3.22
CA THR A 52 -0.08 -11.54 -2.22
C THR A 52 0.96 -10.60 -1.62
N HIS A 53 1.14 -9.40 -2.20
CA HIS A 53 2.15 -8.39 -1.80
C HIS A 53 1.50 -7.01 -1.67
N PRO A 54 0.67 -6.76 -0.64
CA PRO A 54 -0.08 -5.51 -0.51
C PRO A 54 0.80 -4.27 -0.23
N ASP A 55 2.04 -4.50 0.22
CA ASP A 55 3.08 -3.51 0.47
C ASP A 55 3.89 -3.11 -0.78
N VAL A 56 3.56 -3.69 -1.94
CA VAL A 56 4.19 -3.38 -3.22
C VAL A 56 3.16 -2.76 -4.15
N ASP A 57 3.49 -1.64 -4.78
CA ASP A 57 2.70 -1.09 -5.89
C ASP A 57 3.34 -1.48 -7.22
N VAL A 58 2.59 -2.22 -8.03
CA VAL A 58 3.02 -2.67 -9.36
C VAL A 58 2.40 -1.80 -10.44
N LYS A 59 3.23 -1.29 -11.36
CA LYS A 59 2.78 -0.63 -12.59
C LYS A 59 3.29 -1.42 -13.80
N VAL A 60 2.38 -1.87 -14.66
CA VAL A 60 2.71 -2.40 -15.98
C VAL A 60 2.55 -1.27 -16.99
N GLU A 61 3.65 -0.94 -17.67
CA GLU A 61 3.67 0.03 -18.75
C GLU A 61 3.89 -0.69 -20.08
N VAL A 62 2.94 -0.52 -20.99
CA VAL A 62 3.01 -1.09 -22.33
C VAL A 62 3.51 -0.01 -23.27
N VAL A 63 4.66 -0.27 -23.92
CA VAL A 63 5.30 0.67 -24.85
C VAL A 63 5.24 0.13 -26.28
N PRO A 64 5.11 0.98 -27.31
CA PRO A 64 5.21 0.53 -28.70
C PRO A 64 6.56 -0.16 -28.95
N TRP A 65 6.55 -1.23 -29.75
CA TRP A 65 7.80 -1.81 -30.27
C TRP A 65 8.21 -1.03 -31.52
N ASP A 66 9.19 -0.15 -31.41
CA ASP A 66 9.84 0.45 -32.59
C ASP A 66 10.86 -0.55 -33.15
N ASN A 67 10.61 -1.04 -34.36
CA ASN A 67 11.58 -1.76 -35.19
C ASN A 67 12.21 -0.80 -36.19
#